data_AF-A0A378AFH4-F1
#
_entry.id   AF-A0A378AFH4-F1
#
_cell.length_a   1.000
_cell.length_b   1.000
_cell.length_c   1.000
_cell.angle_alpha   90.00
_cell.angle_beta   90.00
_cell.angle_gamma   90.00
#
_symmetry.space_group_name_H-M   'P 1'
#
loop_
_entity.id
_entity.type
_entity.pdbx_description
1 polymer ?
#
loop_
_entity_poly.entity_id
_entity_poly.type
_entity_poly.pdbx_seq_one_letter_code
_entity_poly.pdbx_strand_id
1 'polypeptide(L)'
;MRRAPVWLAAQNSLNQLCEQSGEQFASGQEVTEYLQQLLEREREAIVERDEVGARKRAIDEEIERLSQPGGSEDPRLNALAERFGGVLLSEIYDDVSLDDAPYFSALYGPSRHAIVVPDLSRVAEQLEGLEDCPETCI
;
A
#
# COMPACT_ATOMS: atom_id res chain seq x y z
N MET A 1 -43.90 -24.92 45.38
CA MET A 1 -44.47 -24.19 44.23
C MET A 1 -43.67 -22.90 43.97
N ARG A 2 -42.62 -22.95 43.13
CA ARG A 2 -41.82 -21.76 42.71
C ARG A 2 -41.29 -21.84 41.25
N ARG A 3 -41.85 -22.71 40.41
CA ARG A 3 -41.36 -22.93 39.03
C ARG A 3 -41.91 -21.95 37.98
N ALA A 4 -43.05 -21.30 38.25
CA ALA A 4 -43.70 -20.41 37.29
C ALA A 4 -42.87 -19.15 36.91
N PRO A 5 -42.18 -18.45 37.83
CA PRO A 5 -41.45 -17.22 37.48
C PRO A 5 -40.18 -17.49 36.65
N VAL A 6 -39.45 -18.56 36.98
CA VAL A 6 -38.21 -18.92 36.28
C VAL A 6 -38.50 -19.42 34.87
N TRP A 7 -39.58 -20.18 34.69
CA TRP A 7 -40.01 -20.66 33.38
C TRP A 7 -40.45 -19.51 32.47
N LEU A 8 -41.20 -18.53 33.00
CA LEU A 8 -41.63 -17.36 32.24
C LEU A 8 -40.43 -16.51 31.76
N ALA A 9 -39.43 -16.32 32.63
CA ALA A 9 -38.20 -15.62 32.27
C ALA A 9 -37.41 -16.37 31.18
N ALA A 10 -37.26 -17.69 31.30
CA ALA A 10 -36.58 -18.50 30.30
C ALA A 10 -37.31 -18.49 28.94
N GLN A 11 -38.65 -18.53 28.94
CA GLN A 11 -39.45 -18.44 27.72
C GLN A 11 -39.32 -17.08 27.03
N ASN A 12 -39.31 -15.98 27.80
CA ASN A 12 -39.08 -14.65 27.25
C ASN A 12 -37.69 -14.52 26.63
N SER A 13 -36.65 -15.05 27.29
CA SER A 13 -35.29 -15.07 26.73
C SER A 13 -35.18 -15.91 25.45
N LEU A 14 -35.89 -17.04 25.38
CA LEU A 14 -35.92 -17.87 24.17
C LEU A 14 -36.61 -17.13 23.01
N ASN A 15 -37.76 -16.49 23.27
CA ASN A 15 -38.46 -15.71 22.25
C ASN A 15 -37.59 -14.55 21.72
N GLN A 16 -36.86 -13.88 22.60
CA GLN A 16 -35.94 -12.81 22.21
C GLN A 16 -34.78 -13.34 21.35
N LEU A 17 -34.25 -14.52 21.66
CA LEU A 17 -33.23 -15.18 20.84
C LEU A 17 -33.79 -15.53 19.45
N CYS A 18 -35.01 -16.08 19.37
CA CYS A 18 -35.68 -16.38 18.10
C CYS A 18 -35.88 -15.11 17.25
N GLU A 19 -36.28 -14.00 17.86
CA GLU A 19 -36.45 -12.73 17.16
C GLU A 19 -35.12 -12.17 16.62
N GLN A 20 -34.03 -12.28 17.38
CA GLN A 20 -32.71 -11.79 16.97
C GLN A 20 -32.05 -12.67 15.91
N SER A 21 -32.24 -13.99 16.00
CA SER A 21 -31.67 -14.95 15.06
C SER A 21 -32.54 -15.14 13.81
N GLY A 22 -33.84 -14.85 13.88
CA GLY A 22 -34.80 -15.19 12.83
C GLY A 22 -35.17 -16.67 12.77
N GLU A 23 -34.64 -17.48 13.67
CA GLU A 23 -34.82 -18.95 13.73
C GLU A 23 -35.83 -19.33 14.82
N GLN A 24 -36.51 -20.47 14.64
CA GLN A 24 -37.38 -21.05 15.67
C GLN A 24 -36.71 -22.25 16.31
N PHE A 25 -36.58 -22.22 17.64
CA PHE A 25 -36.01 -23.33 18.41
C PHE A 25 -37.10 -24.10 19.15
N ALA A 26 -37.29 -25.37 18.79
CA ALA A 26 -38.22 -26.30 19.44
C ALA A 26 -37.58 -27.05 20.63
N SER A 27 -36.24 -27.09 20.70
CA SER A 27 -35.52 -27.78 21.78
C SER A 27 -34.22 -27.08 22.18
N GLY A 28 -33.71 -27.38 23.37
CA GLY A 28 -32.39 -26.90 23.82
C GLY A 28 -31.23 -27.46 23.00
N GLN A 29 -31.41 -28.59 22.32
CA GLN A 29 -30.41 -29.13 21.38
C GLN A 29 -30.26 -28.22 20.17
N GLU A 30 -31.37 -27.77 19.57
CA GLU A 30 -31.34 -26.86 18.41
C GLU A 30 -30.68 -25.52 18.74
N VAL A 31 -30.95 -24.96 19.94
CA VAL A 31 -30.26 -23.74 20.42
C VAL A 31 -28.75 -23.97 20.51
N THR A 32 -28.32 -25.14 20.98
CA THR A 32 -26.90 -25.47 21.16
C THR A 32 -26.22 -25.69 19.82
N GLU A 33 -26.86 -26.38 18.87
CA GLU A 33 -26.36 -26.59 17.51
C GLU A 33 -26.24 -25.28 16.75
N TYR A 34 -27.25 -24.41 16.84
CA TYR A 34 -27.22 -23.09 16.22
C TYR A 34 -26.10 -22.22 16.81
N LEU A 35 -25.92 -22.24 18.13
CA LEU A 35 -24.82 -21.52 18.78
C LEU A 35 -23.46 -22.02 18.31
N GLN A 36 -23.27 -23.34 18.16
CA GLN A 36 -22.03 -23.90 17.64
C GLN A 36 -21.74 -23.45 16.21
N GLN A 37 -22.75 -23.47 15.33
CA GLN A 37 -22.60 -22.97 13.96
C GLN A 37 -22.29 -21.47 13.91
N LEU A 38 -22.95 -20.67 14.76
CA LEU A 38 -22.70 -19.24 14.85
C LEU A 38 -21.28 -18.95 15.31
N LEU A 39 -20.79 -19.66 16.32
CA LEU A 39 -19.41 -19.51 16.83
C LEU A 39 -18.37 -19.91 15.78
N GLU A 40 -18.61 -20.96 14.99
CA GLU A 40 -17.68 -21.32 13.92
C GLU A 40 -17.66 -20.23 12.83
N ARG A 41 -18.82 -19.72 12.43
CA ARG A 41 -18.90 -18.61 11.44
C ARG A 41 -18.25 -17.34 11.96
N GLU A 42 -18.41 -17.02 13.24
CA GLU A 42 -17.75 -15.89 13.87
C GLU A 42 -16.22 -16.07 13.85
N ARG A 43 -15.75 -17.28 14.16
CA ARG A 43 -14.32 -17.61 14.13
C ARG A 43 -13.73 -17.48 12.72
N GLU A 44 -14.42 -18.01 11.70
CA GLU A 44 -14.03 -17.86 10.29
C GLU A 44 -13.95 -16.38 9.89
N ALA A 45 -14.96 -15.59 10.23
CA ALA A 45 -14.99 -14.15 9.94
C ALA A 45 -13.87 -13.38 10.64
N ILE A 46 -13.51 -13.76 11.88
CA ILE A 46 -12.37 -13.17 12.60
C ILE A 46 -11.06 -13.48 11.87
N VAL A 47 -10.85 -14.72 11.43
CA VAL A 47 -9.64 -15.11 10.69
C VAL A 47 -9.55 -14.33 9.38
N GLU A 48 -10.62 -14.28 8.59
CA GLU A 48 -10.65 -13.53 7.34
C GLU A 48 -10.37 -12.04 7.56
N ARG A 49 -11.00 -11.43 8.59
CA ARG A 49 -10.75 -10.04 8.95
C ARG A 49 -9.28 -9.80 9.31
N ASP A 50 -8.68 -10.71 10.06
CA ASP A 50 -7.30 -10.57 10.50
C ASP A 50 -6.31 -10.75 9.32
N GLU A 51 -6.59 -11.65 8.39
CA GLU A 51 -5.83 -11.82 7.14
C GLU A 51 -5.92 -10.58 6.25
N VAL A 52 -7.13 -10.05 6.03
CA VAL A 52 -7.34 -8.80 5.29
C VAL A 52 -6.64 -7.63 5.97
N GLY A 53 -6.71 -7.55 7.30
CA GLY A 53 -6.01 -6.54 8.10
C GLY A 53 -4.50 -6.63 7.98
N ALA A 54 -3.93 -7.84 7.96
CA ALA A 54 -2.51 -8.07 7.75
C ALA A 54 -2.08 -7.65 6.33
N ARG A 55 -2.84 -8.03 5.31
CA ARG A 55 -2.57 -7.64 3.92
C ARG A 55 -2.65 -6.13 3.73
N LYS A 56 -3.64 -5.48 4.35
CA LYS A 56 -3.77 -4.02 4.33
C LYS A 56 -2.54 -3.34 4.93
N ARG A 57 -2.10 -3.77 6.12
CA ARG A 57 -0.89 -3.21 6.76
C ARG A 57 0.36 -3.37 5.88
N ALA A 58 0.54 -4.54 5.26
CA ALA A 58 1.66 -4.77 4.35
C ALA A 58 1.65 -3.82 3.14
N ILE A 59 0.46 -3.55 2.57
CA ILE A 59 0.29 -2.59 1.48
C ILE A 59 0.55 -1.16 1.97
N ASP A 60 0.03 -0.78 3.15
CA ASP A 60 0.24 0.55 3.72
C ASP A 60 1.75 0.81 3.96
N GLU A 61 2.49 -0.18 4.49
CA GLU A 61 3.95 -0.11 4.68
C GLU A 61 4.71 0.00 3.33
N GLU A 62 4.26 -0.72 2.31
CA GLU A 62 4.85 -0.65 0.97
C GLU A 62 4.60 0.71 0.30
N ILE A 63 3.39 1.26 0.44
CA ILE A 63 3.05 2.61 -0.02
C ILE A 63 3.92 3.63 0.70
N GLU A 64 4.08 3.53 2.02
CA GLU A 64 4.92 4.47 2.77
C GLU A 64 6.38 4.40 2.31
N ARG A 65 6.90 3.20 2.08
CA ARG A 65 8.26 3.00 1.54
C ARG A 65 8.43 3.62 0.15
N LEU A 66 7.47 3.42 -0.75
CA LEU A 66 7.53 3.94 -2.13
C LEU A 66 7.24 5.44 -2.22
N SER A 67 6.42 5.98 -1.31
CA SER A 67 6.03 7.39 -1.30
C SER A 67 7.10 8.29 -0.69
N GLN A 68 8.13 7.72 -0.04
CA GLN A 68 9.29 8.51 0.39
C GLN A 68 9.96 9.09 -0.85
N PRO A 69 10.01 10.43 -1.02
CA PRO A 69 10.62 11.04 -2.18
C PRO A 69 12.11 10.72 -2.18
N GLY A 70 12.49 9.73 -2.97
CA GLY A 70 13.86 9.28 -3.18
C GLY A 70 14.61 10.26 -4.06
N GLY A 71 15.07 11.36 -3.46
CA GLY A 71 15.86 12.38 -4.14
C GLY A 71 15.01 13.23 -5.06
N SER A 72 14.57 14.38 -4.56
CA SER A 72 14.07 15.46 -5.41
C SER A 72 15.08 15.70 -6.53
N GLU A 73 14.72 15.34 -7.76
CA GLU A 73 15.49 15.75 -8.93
C GLU A 73 15.59 17.27 -8.89
N ASP A 74 16.81 17.79 -8.99
CA ASP A 74 17.03 19.22 -8.97
C ASP A 74 16.32 19.82 -10.21
N PRO A 75 15.33 20.71 -10.04
CA PRO A 75 14.59 21.27 -11.16
C PRO A 75 15.49 22.01 -12.15
N ARG A 76 16.70 22.42 -11.74
CA ARG A 76 17.71 22.98 -12.64
C ARG A 76 18.21 21.98 -13.67
N LEU A 77 18.27 20.68 -13.35
CA LEU A 77 18.72 19.63 -14.28
C LEU A 77 17.71 19.41 -15.41
N ASN A 78 16.40 19.50 -15.12
CA ASN A 78 15.35 19.48 -16.14
C ASN A 78 15.48 20.67 -17.09
N ALA A 79 15.67 21.87 -16.56
CA ALA A 79 15.86 23.06 -17.38
C ALA A 79 17.12 22.98 -18.25
N LEU A 80 18.20 22.38 -17.73
CA LEU A 80 19.43 22.14 -18.49
C LEU A 80 19.23 21.09 -19.58
N ALA A 81 18.50 19.99 -19.30
CA ALA A 81 18.21 18.96 -20.28
C ALA A 81 17.45 19.51 -21.49
N GLU A 82 16.40 20.30 -21.24
CA GLU A 82 15.65 21.00 -22.29
C GLU A 82 16.53 21.96 -23.08
N ARG A 83 17.39 22.74 -22.41
CA ARG A 83 18.27 23.71 -23.06
C ARG A 83 19.32 23.05 -23.95
N PHE A 84 19.85 21.90 -23.53
CA PHE A 84 20.80 21.12 -24.31
C PHE A 84 20.14 20.26 -25.40
N GLY A 85 18.81 20.20 -25.44
CA GLY A 85 18.07 19.32 -26.35
C GLY A 85 18.33 17.84 -26.07
N GLY A 86 18.56 17.49 -24.80
CA GLY A 86 18.79 16.14 -24.31
C GLY A 86 17.65 15.64 -23.45
N VAL A 87 17.83 14.43 -22.91
CA VAL A 87 16.89 13.74 -22.01
C VAL A 87 17.65 13.29 -20.77
N LEU A 88 17.04 13.30 -19.59
CA LEU A 88 17.69 12.78 -18.39
C LEU A 88 17.84 11.27 -18.45
N LEU A 89 18.95 10.77 -17.91
CA LEU A 89 19.18 9.33 -17.77
C LEU A 89 18.10 8.68 -16.91
N SER A 90 17.61 9.38 -15.87
CA SER A 90 16.50 8.93 -15.04
C SER A 90 15.20 8.74 -15.84
N GLU A 91 14.87 9.64 -16.76
CA GLU A 91 13.69 9.51 -17.64
C GLU A 91 13.82 8.33 -18.62
N ILE A 92 15.03 8.04 -19.10
CA ILE A 92 15.28 6.88 -19.99
C ILE A 92 15.10 5.55 -19.23
N TYR A 93 15.32 5.55 -17.91
CA TYR A 93 15.21 4.38 -17.04
C TYR A 93 13.97 4.42 -16.13
N ASP A 94 12.97 5.24 -16.44
CA ASP A 94 11.71 5.29 -15.68
C ASP A 94 10.91 3.97 -15.77
N ASP A 95 11.10 3.23 -16.87
CA ASP A 95 10.46 1.92 -17.10
C ASP A 95 11.22 0.73 -16.46
N VAL A 96 12.19 0.97 -15.57
CA VAL A 96 12.91 -0.10 -14.86
C VAL A 96 12.05 -0.72 -13.75
N SER A 97 12.18 -2.02 -13.55
CA SER A 97 11.45 -2.74 -12.49
C SER A 97 11.81 -2.22 -11.10
N LEU A 98 10.86 -2.26 -10.15
CA LEU A 98 11.10 -1.85 -8.75
C LEU A 98 12.23 -2.64 -8.08
N ASP A 99 12.45 -3.89 -8.49
CA ASP A 99 13.50 -4.75 -7.96
C ASP A 99 14.89 -4.34 -8.45
N ASP A 100 14.97 -3.85 -9.69
CA ASP A 100 16.23 -3.47 -10.33
C ASP A 100 16.58 -1.99 -10.12
N ALA A 101 15.59 -1.13 -9.83
CA ALA A 101 15.78 0.30 -9.64
C ALA A 101 16.84 0.65 -8.58
N PRO A 102 16.89 0.01 -7.39
CA PRO A 102 17.96 0.26 -6.42
C PRO A 102 19.35 -0.13 -6.93
N TYR A 103 19.44 -1.23 -7.69
CA TYR A 103 20.70 -1.71 -8.25
C TYR A 103 21.26 -0.74 -9.30
N PHE A 104 20.41 -0.29 -10.24
CA PHE A 104 20.82 0.70 -11.25
C PHE A 104 21.13 2.06 -10.64
N SER A 105 20.35 2.51 -9.64
CA SER A 105 20.63 3.76 -8.92
C SER A 105 22.00 3.73 -8.23
N ALA A 106 22.38 2.61 -7.61
CA ALA A 106 23.70 2.42 -7.02
C ALA A 106 24.82 2.29 -8.06
N LEU A 107 24.56 1.64 -9.20
CA LEU A 107 25.53 1.44 -10.28
C LEU A 107 25.95 2.78 -10.91
N TYR A 108 24.99 3.65 -11.18
CA TYR A 108 25.26 4.97 -11.77
C TYR A 108 25.62 6.03 -10.74
N GLY A 109 25.25 5.84 -9.47
CA GLY A 109 25.66 6.73 -8.38
C GLY A 109 25.25 8.18 -8.63
N PRO A 110 26.19 9.16 -8.63
CA PRO A 110 25.90 10.55 -8.99
C PRO A 110 25.46 10.74 -10.46
N SER A 111 25.94 9.88 -11.38
CA SER A 111 25.65 9.95 -12.81
C SER A 111 24.22 9.55 -13.18
N ARG A 112 23.39 9.14 -12.20
CA ARG A 112 21.97 8.85 -12.41
C ARG A 112 21.17 10.06 -12.92
N HIS A 113 21.68 11.27 -12.67
CA HIS A 113 21.08 12.52 -13.17
C HIS A 113 21.80 13.08 -14.40
N ALA A 114 22.57 12.25 -15.12
CA ALA A 114 23.25 12.67 -16.34
C ALA A 114 22.24 13.07 -17.43
N ILE A 115 22.60 14.09 -18.22
CA ILE A 115 21.82 14.51 -19.38
C ILE A 115 22.41 13.81 -20.61
N VAL A 116 21.60 12.99 -21.27
CA VAL A 116 21.98 12.32 -22.52
C VAL A 116 21.65 13.24 -23.68
N VAL A 117 22.68 13.64 -24.43
CA VAL A 117 22.57 14.55 -25.58
C VAL A 117 23.13 13.87 -26.84
N PRO A 118 22.50 14.03 -28.01
CA PRO A 118 22.98 13.42 -29.26
C PRO A 118 24.34 13.94 -29.75
N ASP A 119 24.73 15.17 -29.39
CA ASP A 119 25.99 15.79 -29.82
C ASP A 119 26.62 16.64 -28.70
N LEU A 120 27.77 16.19 -28.19
CA LEU A 120 28.51 16.86 -27.11
C LEU A 120 29.15 18.19 -27.56
N SER A 121 29.44 18.35 -28.85
CA SER A 121 30.11 19.55 -29.35
C SER A 121 29.25 20.80 -29.21
N ARG A 122 27.93 20.66 -29.33
CA ARG A 122 26.96 21.75 -29.14
C ARG A 122 26.75 22.14 -27.68
N VAL A 123 27.00 21.20 -26.77
CA VAL A 123 26.86 21.40 -25.32
C VAL A 123 28.10 22.10 -24.75
N ALA A 124 29.29 21.79 -25.28
CA ALA A 124 30.54 22.41 -24.86
C ALA A 124 30.53 23.95 -25.01
N GLU A 125 30.00 24.47 -26.12
CA GLU A 125 29.86 25.94 -26.33
C GLU A 125 28.86 26.58 -25.36
N GLN A 126 27.82 25.84 -24.93
CA GLN A 126 26.82 26.32 -23.98
C GLN A 126 27.25 26.19 -22.52
N LEU A 127 28.21 25.30 -22.23
CA LEU A 127 28.82 25.10 -20.92
C LEU A 127 29.74 26.25 -20.52
N GLU A 128 30.44 26.88 -21.47
CA GLU A 128 31.37 28.00 -21.19
C GLU A 128 30.67 29.24 -20.60
N GLY A 129 29.34 29.38 -20.78
CA GLY A 129 28.54 30.48 -20.25
C GLY A 129 27.70 30.11 -19.02
N LEU A 130 27.91 28.93 -18.42
CA LEU A 130 27.02 28.41 -17.39
C LEU A 130 27.52 28.71 -15.97
N GLU A 131 26.88 29.68 -15.31
CA GLU A 131 27.19 30.05 -13.92
C GLU A 131 26.33 29.30 -12.87
N ASP A 132 25.22 28.67 -13.29
CA ASP A 132 24.24 28.02 -12.39
C ASP A 132 24.08 26.52 -12.72
N CYS A 133 25.15 25.74 -12.51
CA CYS A 133 25.10 24.27 -12.49
C CYS A 133 25.29 23.79 -11.05
N PRO A 134 24.60 22.72 -10.59
CA PRO A 134 24.96 22.07 -9.33
C PRO A 134 26.43 21.62 -9.32
N GLU A 135 27.04 21.58 -8.12
CA GLU A 135 28.49 21.35 -7.92
C GLU A 135 29.04 20.03 -8.52
N THR A 136 28.19 19.13 -9.02
CA THR A 136 28.57 17.82 -9.58
C THR A 136 27.96 17.57 -10.97
N CYS A 137 28.04 18.55 -11.88
CA CYS A 137 27.65 18.39 -13.29
C CYS A 137 28.70 17.69 -14.19
N ILE A 138 29.66 16.95 -13.63
CA ILE A 138 30.78 16.32 -14.38
C ILE A 138 30.92 14.84 -14.02
#